data_AF-A0A9W4K0Z8-F1
#
_entry.id   AF-A0A9W4K0Z8-F1
#
_cell.length_a   1.000
_cell.length_b   1.000
_cell.length_c   1.000
_cell.angle_alpha   90.00
_cell.angle_beta   90.00
_cell.angle_gamma   90.00
#
_symmetry.space_group_name_H-M   'P 1'
#
loop_
_entity.id
_entity.type
_entity.pdbx_description
1 polymer ?
#
loop_
_entity_poly.entity_id
_entity_poly.type
_entity_poly.pdbx_seq_one_letter_code
_entity_poly.pdbx_strand_id
1 'polypeptide(L)'
;MSTLGKSEFRCYRSYNVLTSNRSRHTPLHSVKVVIIGQDPYHNHNQAHGLCFSVRAPVRAPPSLLNIYRGIKVDYPEFEAPPDKGGLLTPWAERGVLMLNTCLTVRAHQANSHSNKGWEKFTQKVIDLVARVRTNGVVFLAWGSPAGTRVAKISKQKHCILQSVHPSPLSAHRGFFQNAHFKKCNNWLAERYGPDQIIDWNLVPSKKPTCISDKENLNASTNQAPVEPAIAKAEAQPPVDEFDDDDAIQALVEAEARSSPV
;
A
#
# COMPACT_ATOMS: atom_id res chain seq x y z
N MET A 1 18.44 45.52 -21.82
CA MET A 1 19.12 44.21 -21.94
C MET A 1 18.67 43.31 -20.80
N SER A 2 18.16 42.13 -21.16
CA SER A 2 17.88 40.92 -20.36
C SER A 2 17.06 41.02 -19.06
N THR A 3 15.75 40.86 -19.18
CA THR A 3 14.89 40.18 -18.19
C THR A 3 15.27 38.69 -18.18
N LEU A 4 16.04 38.25 -17.19
CA LEU A 4 16.23 36.82 -16.91
C LEU A 4 14.92 36.26 -16.35
N GLY A 5 14.14 35.61 -17.21
CA GLY A 5 12.98 34.83 -16.83
C GLY A 5 13.39 33.69 -15.91
N LYS A 6 13.03 33.77 -14.64
CA LYS A 6 13.05 32.62 -13.74
C LYS A 6 12.01 31.62 -14.26
N SER A 7 12.46 30.57 -14.94
CA SER A 7 11.61 29.44 -15.30
C SER A 7 11.20 28.71 -14.01
N GLU A 8 10.01 29.01 -13.51
CA GLU A 8 9.43 28.35 -12.35
C GLU A 8 9.06 26.91 -12.74
N PHE A 9 9.88 25.93 -12.36
CA PHE A 9 9.62 24.53 -12.68
C PHE A 9 8.46 24.00 -11.84
N ARG A 10 7.38 23.57 -12.49
CA ARG A 10 6.27 22.88 -11.82
C ARG A 10 6.73 21.52 -11.32
N CYS A 11 6.87 21.38 -10.01
CA CYS A 11 7.17 20.11 -9.37
C CYS A 11 5.85 19.42 -9.00
N TYR A 12 5.72 18.13 -9.34
CA TYR A 12 4.70 17.30 -8.73
C TYR A 12 5.17 16.96 -7.33
N ARG A 13 4.74 17.83 -6.40
CA ARG A 13 4.66 17.48 -5.00
C ARG A 13 3.54 16.46 -4.85
N SER A 14 3.80 15.38 -4.13
CA SER A 14 2.73 14.81 -3.30
C SER A 14 2.33 15.93 -2.36
N TYR A 15 1.30 16.72 -2.69
CA TYR A 15 0.83 17.77 -1.79
C TYR A 15 0.56 17.11 -0.42
N ASN A 16 1.15 17.67 0.64
CA ASN A 16 1.23 17.14 2.02
C ASN A 16 2.23 16.01 2.29
N VAL A 17 3.54 16.26 2.09
CA VAL A 17 4.61 15.33 2.52
C VAL A 17 4.79 15.28 4.05
N LEU A 18 4.36 16.29 4.80
CA LEU A 18 4.53 16.35 6.27
C LEU A 18 3.30 15.85 7.06
N THR A 19 2.17 15.61 6.40
CA THR A 19 0.95 14.99 6.98
C THR A 19 0.47 13.78 6.16
N SER A 20 1.42 13.15 5.47
CA SER A 20 1.34 12.08 4.46
C SER A 20 0.05 11.23 4.48
N ASN A 21 -0.75 11.31 3.40
CA ASN A 21 -1.85 10.37 3.12
C ASN A 21 -1.45 8.89 3.33
N ARG A 22 -0.16 8.55 3.19
CA ARG A 22 0.31 7.19 3.37
C ARG A 22 0.41 6.73 4.82
N SER A 23 0.86 7.57 5.75
CA SER A 23 0.79 7.23 7.18
C SER A 23 -0.65 7.28 7.69
N ARG A 24 -1.50 8.13 7.09
CA ARG A 24 -2.93 8.20 7.41
C ARG A 24 -3.68 6.92 7.06
N HIS A 25 -3.37 6.29 5.92
CA HIS A 25 -4.02 5.03 5.52
C HIS A 25 -3.36 3.79 6.13
N THR A 26 -2.06 3.86 6.45
CA THR A 26 -1.31 2.73 6.97
C THR A 26 -0.49 3.16 8.20
N PRO A 27 -1.11 3.22 9.39
CA PRO A 27 -0.37 3.50 10.61
C PRO A 27 0.71 2.44 10.83
N LEU A 28 1.81 2.82 11.49
CA LEU A 28 3.01 1.98 11.58
C LEU A 28 2.70 0.58 12.17
N HIS A 29 1.81 0.50 13.15
CA HIS A 29 1.42 -0.75 13.81
C HIS A 29 0.55 -1.68 12.93
N SER A 30 -0.05 -1.19 11.85
CA SER A 30 -0.89 -1.99 10.95
C SER A 30 -0.14 -2.46 9.69
N VAL A 31 1.11 -2.03 9.50
CA VAL A 31 1.91 -2.41 8.33
C VAL A 31 2.15 -3.91 8.32
N LYS A 32 1.70 -4.56 7.25
CA LYS A 32 1.93 -5.99 6.95
C LYS A 32 2.87 -6.16 5.76
N VAL A 33 2.72 -5.27 4.76
CA VAL A 33 3.46 -5.32 3.50
C VAL A 33 4.04 -3.94 3.21
N VAL A 34 5.25 -3.88 2.66
CA VAL A 34 5.87 -2.66 2.14
C VAL A 34 6.16 -2.86 0.66
N ILE A 35 5.55 -2.05 -0.20
CA ILE A 35 5.87 -1.99 -1.63
C ILE A 35 6.81 -0.82 -1.85
N ILE A 36 7.93 -1.05 -2.54
CA ILE A 36 8.94 -0.02 -2.82
C ILE A 36 8.95 0.30 -4.33
N GLY A 37 8.47 1.49 -4.67
CA GLY A 37 8.58 2.14 -5.97
C GLY A 37 9.80 3.05 -6.10
N GLN A 38 10.12 3.46 -7.32
CA GLN A 38 11.27 4.31 -7.63
C GLN A 38 10.96 5.79 -7.36
N ASP A 39 10.22 6.44 -8.25
CA ASP A 39 9.81 7.84 -8.18
C ASP A 39 8.29 7.98 -8.44
N PRO A 40 7.69 9.11 -8.07
CA PRO A 40 6.28 9.37 -8.36
C PRO A 40 6.07 9.52 -9.87
N TYR A 41 4.85 9.26 -10.34
CA TYR A 41 4.50 9.57 -11.71
C TYR A 41 4.67 11.08 -12.01
N HIS A 42 5.23 11.38 -13.18
CA HIS A 42 5.67 12.72 -13.54
C HIS A 42 4.74 13.44 -14.52
N ASN A 43 3.50 12.98 -14.72
CA ASN A 43 2.51 13.72 -15.51
C ASN A 43 1.43 14.34 -14.60
N HIS A 44 0.68 15.29 -15.16
CA HIS A 44 -0.38 16.00 -14.46
C HIS A 44 -1.40 15.02 -13.84
N ASN A 45 -1.76 15.27 -12.58
CA ASN A 45 -2.79 14.55 -11.82
C ASN A 45 -2.55 13.04 -11.64
N GLN A 46 -1.32 12.55 -11.84
CA GLN A 46 -0.99 11.13 -11.64
C GLN A 46 -0.58 10.82 -10.20
N ALA A 47 0.46 11.47 -9.69
CA ALA A 47 0.97 11.18 -8.36
C ALA A 47 0.10 11.77 -7.25
N HIS A 48 -0.18 10.96 -6.22
CA HIS A 48 -0.92 11.40 -5.03
C HIS A 48 -0.35 10.88 -3.70
N GLY A 49 0.90 10.40 -3.72
CA GLY A 49 1.66 10.00 -2.52
C GLY A 49 1.76 8.49 -2.27
N LEU A 50 1.00 7.66 -2.99
CA LEU A 50 1.13 6.20 -2.99
C LEU A 50 1.89 5.72 -4.23
N CYS A 51 2.93 4.89 -4.07
CA CYS A 51 3.66 4.33 -5.21
C CYS A 51 2.72 3.53 -6.13
N PHE A 52 2.94 3.60 -7.45
CA PHE A 52 2.13 2.96 -8.49
C PHE A 52 0.67 3.41 -8.62
N SER A 53 0.10 4.14 -7.65
CA SER A 53 -1.30 4.56 -7.69
C SER A 53 -1.52 5.89 -8.42
N VAL A 54 -2.68 6.00 -9.07
CA VAL A 54 -3.18 7.24 -9.70
C VAL A 54 -4.62 7.51 -9.27
N ARG A 55 -5.03 8.79 -9.24
CA ARG A 55 -6.42 9.17 -8.94
C ARG A 55 -7.26 9.20 -10.22
N ALA A 56 -8.54 8.85 -10.09
CA ALA A 56 -9.51 9.12 -11.13
C ALA A 56 -9.49 10.62 -11.51
N PRO A 57 -9.66 10.98 -12.78
CA PRO A 57 -10.03 10.13 -13.92
C PRO A 57 -8.85 9.49 -14.67
N VAL A 58 -7.63 9.51 -14.10
CA VAL A 58 -6.44 9.03 -14.81
C VAL A 58 -6.42 7.51 -14.89
N ARG A 59 -6.23 6.99 -16.11
CA ARG A 59 -6.08 5.56 -16.37
C ARG A 59 -4.80 5.01 -15.75
N ALA A 60 -4.85 3.74 -15.33
CA ALA A 60 -3.74 2.98 -14.81
C ALA A 60 -2.54 3.03 -15.77
N PRO A 61 -1.36 3.48 -15.31
CA PRO A 61 -0.15 3.51 -16.12
C PRO A 61 0.33 2.09 -16.49
N PRO A 62 1.21 1.94 -17.50
CA PRO A 62 1.64 0.62 -17.98
C PRO A 62 2.22 -0.29 -16.89
N SER A 63 3.00 0.26 -15.95
CA SER A 63 3.54 -0.50 -14.82
C SER A 63 2.43 -1.05 -13.91
N LEU A 64 1.36 -0.26 -13.66
CA LEU A 64 0.23 -0.71 -12.85
C LEU A 64 -0.61 -1.77 -13.57
N LEU A 65 -0.79 -1.65 -14.89
CA LEU A 65 -1.45 -2.69 -15.69
C LEU A 65 -0.68 -4.02 -15.63
N ASN A 66 0.66 -3.97 -15.62
CA ASN A 66 1.47 -5.17 -15.43
C ASN A 66 1.38 -5.74 -14.01
N ILE A 67 1.26 -4.88 -12.99
CA ILE A 67 0.94 -5.33 -11.62
C ILE A 67 -0.38 -6.10 -11.60
N TYR A 68 -1.45 -5.58 -12.23
CA TYR A 68 -2.74 -6.28 -12.34
C TYR A 68 -2.63 -7.63 -13.05
N ARG A 69 -1.85 -7.71 -14.13
CA ARG A 69 -1.56 -9.00 -14.79
C ARG A 69 -0.82 -9.96 -13.86
N GLY A 70 0.15 -9.47 -13.08
CA GLY A 70 0.85 -10.27 -12.08
C GLY A 70 -0.08 -10.82 -11.01
N ILE A 71 -1.02 -10.00 -10.51
CA ILE A 71 -2.05 -10.46 -9.56
C ILE A 71 -2.95 -11.51 -10.21
N LYS A 72 -3.37 -11.33 -11.47
CA LYS A 72 -4.20 -12.29 -12.20
C LYS A 72 -3.53 -13.65 -12.40
N VAL A 73 -2.20 -13.68 -12.54
CA VAL A 73 -1.44 -14.94 -12.61
C VAL A 73 -1.50 -15.69 -11.28
N ASP A 74 -1.42 -14.95 -10.16
CA ASP A 74 -1.45 -15.52 -8.81
C ASP A 74 -2.86 -15.89 -8.36
N TYR A 75 -3.85 -15.11 -8.79
CA TYR A 75 -5.27 -15.15 -8.43
C TYR A 75 -6.11 -15.06 -9.70
N PRO A 76 -6.43 -16.19 -10.37
CA PRO A 76 -7.19 -16.21 -11.61
C PRO A 76 -8.59 -15.57 -11.52
N GLU A 77 -9.15 -15.45 -10.33
CA GLU A 77 -10.42 -14.78 -10.02
C GLU A 77 -10.32 -13.25 -9.96
N PHE A 78 -9.10 -12.69 -9.84
CA PHE A 78 -8.90 -11.25 -9.73
C PHE A 78 -9.47 -10.50 -10.94
N GLU A 79 -10.18 -9.40 -10.70
CA GLU A 79 -10.65 -8.51 -11.76
C GLU A 79 -9.99 -7.14 -11.61
N ALA A 80 -9.38 -6.68 -12.71
CA ALA A 80 -8.86 -5.33 -12.77
C ALA A 80 -10.02 -4.32 -12.65
N PRO A 81 -9.81 -3.17 -11.99
CA PRO A 81 -10.85 -2.16 -11.86
C PRO A 81 -11.47 -1.74 -13.20
N PRO A 82 -12.78 -1.41 -13.21
CA PRO A 82 -13.43 -0.84 -14.39
C PRO A 82 -12.72 0.45 -14.84
N ASP A 83 -12.89 0.81 -16.12
CA ASP A 83 -12.30 2.00 -16.76
C ASP A 83 -10.77 2.09 -16.68
N LYS A 84 -10.09 0.97 -16.38
CA LYS A 84 -8.65 0.93 -16.10
C LYS A 84 -8.30 1.86 -14.93
N GLY A 85 -9.10 1.83 -13.87
CA GLY A 85 -8.82 2.58 -12.64
C GLY A 85 -7.48 2.20 -12.00
N GLY A 86 -6.85 3.16 -11.31
CA GLY A 86 -5.53 2.99 -10.70
C GLY A 86 -5.42 3.41 -9.24
N LEU A 87 -6.55 3.56 -8.55
CA LEU A 87 -6.59 3.96 -7.15
C LEU A 87 -6.29 2.74 -6.26
N LEU A 88 -5.19 2.80 -5.50
CA LEU A 88 -4.70 1.69 -4.66
C LEU A 88 -4.89 1.97 -3.17
N THR A 89 -5.70 2.98 -2.82
CA THR A 89 -6.08 3.28 -1.43
C THR A 89 -6.60 2.05 -0.68
N PRO A 90 -7.42 1.15 -1.27
CA PRO A 90 -7.86 -0.06 -0.57
C PRO A 90 -6.72 -0.93 -0.07
N TRP A 91 -5.60 -1.02 -0.80
CA TRP A 91 -4.43 -1.77 -0.33
C TRP A 91 -3.76 -1.08 0.86
N ALA A 92 -3.64 0.24 0.82
CA ALA A 92 -3.06 1.02 1.91
C ALA A 92 -3.85 0.82 3.21
N GLU A 93 -5.18 0.87 3.14
CA GLU A 93 -6.09 0.61 4.27
C GLU A 93 -5.99 -0.81 4.82
N ARG A 94 -5.56 -1.78 3.99
CA ARG A 94 -5.36 -3.18 4.37
C ARG A 94 -3.97 -3.48 4.94
N GLY A 95 -3.14 -2.46 5.20
CA GLY A 95 -1.81 -2.64 5.79
C GLY A 95 -0.66 -2.67 4.78
N VAL A 96 -0.90 -2.23 3.53
CA VAL A 96 0.14 -2.15 2.49
C VAL A 96 0.75 -0.75 2.44
N LEU A 97 1.96 -0.61 2.98
CA LEU A 97 2.71 0.63 2.96
C LEU A 97 3.37 0.86 1.58
N MET A 98 2.85 1.81 0.80
CA MET A 98 3.25 2.07 -0.59
C MET A 98 4.32 3.18 -0.78
N LEU A 99 5.61 2.86 -0.63
CA LEU A 99 6.74 3.79 -0.59
C LEU A 99 7.39 4.04 -1.95
N ASN A 100 7.56 5.30 -2.37
CA ASN A 100 8.57 5.62 -3.38
C ASN A 100 9.93 5.93 -2.73
N THR A 101 11.04 5.56 -3.35
CA THR A 101 12.39 5.94 -2.89
C THR A 101 12.68 7.44 -3.05
N CYS A 102 12.08 8.08 -4.04
CA CYS A 102 12.03 9.53 -4.19
C CYS A 102 10.58 10.01 -4.01
N LEU A 103 10.34 11.06 -3.22
CA LEU A 103 8.97 11.50 -2.90
C LEU A 103 8.45 12.65 -3.79
N THR A 104 9.30 13.20 -4.64
CA THR A 104 8.95 14.32 -5.54
C THR A 104 9.60 14.15 -6.90
N VAL A 105 8.98 14.72 -7.94
CA VAL A 105 9.50 14.71 -9.30
C VAL A 105 9.11 15.99 -10.02
N ARG A 106 9.92 16.47 -10.95
CA ARG A 106 9.57 17.60 -11.81
C ARG A 106 8.65 17.11 -12.91
N ALA A 107 7.75 17.99 -13.35
CA ALA A 107 6.84 17.63 -14.41
C ALA A 107 7.59 17.21 -15.68
N HIS A 108 7.17 16.07 -16.25
CA HIS A 108 7.73 15.46 -17.46
C HIS A 108 9.21 15.09 -17.37
N GLN A 109 9.81 15.06 -16.18
CA GLN A 109 11.21 14.73 -15.97
C GLN A 109 11.34 13.63 -14.92
N ALA A 110 11.22 12.38 -15.36
CA ALA A 110 11.47 11.21 -14.51
C ALA A 110 12.84 11.32 -13.83
N ASN A 111 12.95 10.85 -12.58
CA ASN A 111 14.17 10.90 -11.77
C ASN A 111 14.80 12.29 -11.53
N SER A 112 14.11 13.40 -11.81
CA SER A 112 14.69 14.75 -11.66
C SER A 112 15.20 15.08 -10.26
N HIS A 113 14.63 14.45 -9.23
CA HIS A 113 15.00 14.62 -7.82
C HIS A 113 15.64 13.35 -7.23
N SER A 114 16.07 12.43 -8.08
CA SER A 114 16.90 11.30 -7.66
C SER A 114 18.25 11.79 -7.13
N ASN A 115 18.76 11.14 -6.09
CA ASN A 115 19.99 11.45 -5.37
C ASN A 115 20.00 12.86 -4.75
N LYS A 116 18.82 13.41 -4.42
CA LYS A 116 18.67 14.72 -3.75
C LYS A 116 18.34 14.62 -2.26
N GLY A 117 18.43 13.42 -1.67
CA GLY A 117 18.31 13.21 -0.22
C GLY A 117 17.06 12.45 0.21
N TRP A 118 16.04 12.35 -0.66
CA TRP A 118 14.85 11.54 -0.40
C TRP A 118 15.18 10.08 -0.11
N GLU A 119 16.21 9.55 -0.76
CA GLU A 119 16.66 8.17 -0.57
C GLU A 119 17.10 7.90 0.87
N LYS A 120 17.76 8.88 1.51
CA LYS A 120 18.16 8.77 2.92
C LYS A 120 16.95 8.75 3.84
N PHE A 121 15.99 9.65 3.59
CA PHE A 121 14.75 9.71 4.37
C PHE A 121 13.93 8.42 4.25
N THR A 122 13.68 7.97 3.03
CA THR A 122 12.90 6.75 2.75
C THR A 122 13.59 5.49 3.26
N GLN A 123 14.93 5.45 3.24
CA GLN A 123 15.69 4.38 3.91
C GLN A 123 15.42 4.36 5.42
N LYS A 124 15.43 5.52 6.10
CA LYS A 124 15.09 5.59 7.53
C LYS A 124 13.68 5.10 7.83
N VAL A 125 12.71 5.37 6.94
CA VAL A 125 11.35 4.83 7.06
C VAL A 125 11.34 3.31 6.94
N ILE A 126 12.06 2.74 5.97
CA ILE A 126 12.19 1.28 5.80
C ILE A 126 12.83 0.64 7.03
N ASP A 127 13.94 1.22 7.52
CA ASP A 127 14.67 0.74 8.69
C ASP A 127 13.79 0.79 9.94
N LEU A 128 13.00 1.87 10.11
CA LEU A 128 12.07 2.04 11.21
C LEU A 128 10.97 0.96 11.19
N VAL A 129 10.37 0.70 10.02
CA VAL A 129 9.36 -0.36 9.86
C VAL A 129 9.96 -1.72 10.22
N ALA A 130 11.15 -2.05 9.69
CA ALA A 130 11.81 -3.32 9.99
C ALA A 130 12.12 -3.48 11.50
N ARG A 131 12.54 -2.39 12.15
CA ARG A 131 12.82 -2.36 13.58
C ARG A 131 11.56 -2.56 14.42
N VAL A 132 10.54 -1.72 14.21
CA VAL A 132 9.32 -1.63 15.04
C VAL A 132 8.39 -2.83 14.81
N ARG A 133 8.31 -3.38 13.60
CA ARG A 133 7.47 -4.56 13.31
C ARG A 133 8.15 -5.84 13.77
N THR A 134 8.05 -6.12 15.07
CA THR A 134 8.60 -7.30 15.75
C THR A 134 8.12 -8.62 15.14
N ASN A 135 6.85 -8.69 14.77
CA ASN A 135 6.26 -9.88 14.15
C ASN A 135 6.66 -10.09 12.68
N GLY A 136 7.40 -9.14 12.08
CA GLY A 136 7.90 -9.23 10.71
C GLY A 136 6.96 -8.59 9.68
N VAL A 137 7.47 -8.33 8.48
CA VAL A 137 6.68 -7.74 7.38
C VAL A 137 7.18 -8.31 6.07
N VAL A 138 6.34 -8.23 5.03
CA VAL A 138 6.74 -8.58 3.65
C VAL A 138 7.23 -7.33 2.94
N PHE A 139 8.44 -7.36 2.39
CA PHE A 139 8.98 -6.33 1.51
C PHE A 139 8.90 -6.79 0.05
N LEU A 140 8.10 -6.08 -0.75
CA LEU A 140 8.01 -6.23 -2.20
C LEU A 140 8.94 -5.21 -2.87
N ALA A 141 10.10 -5.69 -3.32
CA ALA A 141 11.15 -4.86 -3.90
C ALA A 141 11.35 -5.20 -5.39
N TRP A 142 10.74 -4.40 -6.26
CA TRP A 142 10.78 -4.62 -7.70
C TRP A 142 11.77 -3.68 -8.40
N GLY A 143 12.76 -4.26 -9.08
CA GLY A 143 13.85 -3.54 -9.73
C GLY A 143 15.07 -3.35 -8.82
N SER A 144 16.22 -3.08 -9.44
CA SER A 144 17.50 -2.89 -8.74
C SER A 144 17.45 -1.78 -7.68
N PRO A 145 16.87 -0.57 -7.94
CA PRO A 145 16.80 0.47 -6.92
C PRO A 145 16.09 0.02 -5.64
N ALA A 146 14.92 -0.61 -5.76
CA ALA A 146 14.19 -1.14 -4.61
C ALA A 146 14.96 -2.27 -3.92
N GLY A 147 15.58 -3.16 -4.69
CA GLY A 147 16.36 -4.29 -4.17
C GLY A 147 17.53 -3.85 -3.27
N THR A 148 18.24 -2.78 -3.64
CA THR A 148 19.35 -2.26 -2.83
C THR A 148 18.91 -1.72 -1.46
N ARG A 149 17.68 -1.19 -1.35
CA ARG A 149 17.15 -0.61 -0.10
C ARG A 149 16.81 -1.64 0.95
N VAL A 150 16.46 -2.85 0.52
CA VAL A 150 16.10 -3.97 1.40
C VAL A 150 17.26 -4.93 1.67
N ALA A 151 18.44 -4.70 1.07
CA ALA A 151 19.58 -5.60 1.13
C ALA A 151 20.09 -5.86 2.56
N LYS A 152 19.93 -4.88 3.46
CA LYS A 152 20.37 -4.96 4.86
C LYS A 152 19.29 -5.47 5.83
N ILE A 153 18.08 -5.74 5.34
CA ILE A 153 16.97 -6.19 6.18
C ILE A 153 17.15 -7.68 6.50
N SER A 154 16.95 -8.05 7.76
CA SER A 154 17.07 -9.45 8.20
C SER A 154 15.97 -10.33 7.61
N LYS A 155 16.37 -11.33 6.82
CA LYS A 155 15.49 -12.36 6.24
C LYS A 155 14.97 -13.37 7.26
N GLN A 156 15.56 -13.41 8.46
CA GLN A 156 15.07 -14.27 9.54
C GLN A 156 13.75 -13.75 10.13
N LYS A 157 13.57 -12.43 10.11
CA LYS A 157 12.40 -11.75 10.70
C LYS A 157 11.39 -11.31 9.64
N HIS A 158 11.86 -10.89 8.47
CA HIS A 158 11.04 -10.33 7.41
C HIS A 158 11.09 -11.19 6.16
N CYS A 159 10.00 -11.21 5.40
CA CYS A 159 9.98 -11.80 4.08
C CYS A 159 10.42 -10.75 3.04
N ILE A 160 11.43 -11.06 2.23
CA ILE A 160 11.93 -10.15 1.20
C ILE A 160 11.73 -10.81 -0.16
N LEU A 161 10.82 -10.25 -0.95
CA LEU A 161 10.49 -10.74 -2.30
C LEU A 161 11.02 -9.75 -3.34
N GLN A 162 12.09 -10.15 -4.04
CA GLN A 162 12.79 -9.33 -5.03
C GLN A 162 12.52 -9.86 -6.45
N SER A 163 12.28 -8.96 -7.40
CA SER A 163 12.09 -9.31 -8.81
C SER A 163 12.45 -8.13 -9.71
N VAL A 164 12.37 -8.32 -11.02
CA VAL A 164 12.47 -7.23 -12.01
C VAL A 164 11.30 -6.24 -11.84
N HIS A 165 11.47 -5.02 -12.33
CA HIS A 165 10.44 -3.98 -12.22
C HIS A 165 9.22 -4.29 -13.12
N PRO A 166 7.97 -3.95 -12.73
CA PRO A 166 6.77 -4.15 -13.56
C PRO A 166 6.67 -3.24 -14.80
N SER A 167 7.67 -2.38 -15.06
CA SER A 167 7.71 -1.56 -16.27
C SER A 167 7.71 -2.43 -17.53
N PRO A 168 7.08 -1.99 -18.64
CA PRO A 168 7.12 -2.72 -19.92
C PRO A 168 8.52 -3.15 -20.36
N LEU A 169 9.55 -2.37 -20.02
CA LEU A 169 10.95 -2.65 -20.40
C LEU A 169 11.52 -3.92 -19.74
N SER A 170 10.95 -4.35 -18.61
CA SER A 170 11.50 -5.43 -17.78
C SER A 170 10.49 -6.49 -17.34
N ALA A 171 9.18 -6.23 -17.40
CA ALA A 171 8.16 -7.13 -16.86
C ALA A 171 8.24 -8.56 -17.45
N HIS A 172 8.49 -8.67 -18.75
CA HIS A 172 8.62 -9.95 -19.44
C HIS A 172 9.86 -10.77 -19.02
N ARG A 173 10.83 -10.16 -18.30
CA ARG A 173 12.06 -10.82 -17.86
C ARG A 173 11.92 -11.55 -16.52
N GLY A 174 10.70 -11.74 -16.01
CA GLY A 174 10.47 -12.49 -14.78
C GLY A 174 9.42 -11.92 -13.82
N PHE A 175 8.81 -10.76 -14.10
CA PHE A 175 7.82 -10.19 -13.18
C PHE A 175 6.57 -11.06 -13.10
N PHE A 176 6.08 -11.56 -14.25
CA PHE A 176 4.85 -12.35 -14.28
C PHE A 176 5.00 -13.77 -13.71
N GLN A 177 6.22 -14.27 -13.56
CA GLN A 177 6.50 -15.62 -13.03
C GLN A 177 6.89 -15.62 -11.56
N ASN A 178 7.00 -14.45 -10.92
CA ASN A 178 7.58 -14.35 -9.58
C ASN A 178 6.63 -14.86 -8.47
N ALA A 179 5.33 -14.86 -8.72
CA ALA A 179 4.27 -15.20 -7.80
C ALA A 179 4.31 -14.45 -6.45
N HIS A 180 4.68 -13.18 -6.48
CA HIS A 180 4.90 -12.39 -5.27
C HIS A 180 3.64 -12.16 -4.45
N PHE A 181 2.46 -12.00 -5.06
CA PHE A 181 1.23 -11.72 -4.34
C PHE A 181 0.79 -12.97 -3.56
N LYS A 182 0.87 -14.14 -4.20
CA LYS A 182 0.61 -15.44 -3.57
C LYS A 182 1.63 -15.74 -2.46
N LYS A 183 2.93 -15.58 -2.73
CA LYS A 183 4.00 -15.78 -1.73
C LYS A 183 3.84 -14.83 -0.53
N CYS A 184 3.46 -13.58 -0.78
CA CYS A 184 3.17 -12.59 0.25
C CYS A 184 2.05 -13.08 1.17
N ASN A 185 0.90 -13.46 0.61
CA ASN A 185 -0.24 -13.91 1.41
C ASN A 185 0.03 -15.24 2.12
N ASN A 186 0.74 -16.19 1.50
CA ASN A 186 1.14 -17.42 2.17
C ASN A 186 2.00 -17.14 3.41
N TRP A 187 2.98 -16.24 3.29
CA TRP A 187 3.83 -15.86 4.41
C TRP A 187 3.05 -15.13 5.50
N LEU A 188 2.12 -14.24 5.13
CA LEU A 188 1.26 -13.56 6.09
C LEU A 188 0.34 -14.54 6.83
N ALA A 189 -0.25 -15.50 6.11
CA ALA A 189 -1.12 -16.52 6.70
C ALA A 189 -0.35 -17.41 7.69
N GLU A 190 0.87 -17.82 7.35
CA GLU A 190 1.74 -18.61 8.23
C GLU A 190 2.15 -17.81 9.48
N ARG A 191 2.44 -16.52 9.32
CA ARG A 191 2.97 -15.68 10.42
C ARG A 191 1.90 -15.11 11.34
N TYR A 192 0.73 -14.78 10.80
CA TYR A 192 -0.31 -13.99 11.48
C TYR A 192 -1.69 -14.68 11.49
N GLY A 193 -1.85 -15.81 10.82
CA GLY A 193 -3.12 -16.52 10.66
C GLY A 193 -3.85 -16.18 9.34
N PRO A 194 -4.79 -17.04 8.92
CA PRO A 194 -5.43 -16.97 7.61
C PRO A 194 -6.22 -15.67 7.37
N ASP A 195 -6.76 -15.06 8.41
CA ASP A 195 -7.56 -13.82 8.33
C ASP A 195 -6.70 -12.56 8.14
N GLN A 196 -5.37 -12.69 8.20
CA GLN A 196 -4.45 -11.56 8.14
C GLN A 196 -3.85 -11.30 6.76
N ILE A 197 -4.25 -12.06 5.73
CA ILE A 197 -3.83 -11.87 4.35
C ILE A 197 -4.30 -10.53 3.76
N ILE A 198 -3.68 -10.13 2.65
CA ILE A 198 -4.12 -8.96 1.88
C ILE A 198 -5.08 -9.41 0.80
N ASP A 199 -6.31 -8.90 0.83
CA ASP A 199 -7.16 -8.91 -0.35
C ASP A 199 -6.56 -7.95 -1.39
N TRP A 200 -6.17 -8.47 -2.55
CA TRP A 200 -5.59 -7.67 -3.63
C TRP A 200 -6.64 -7.11 -4.59
N ASN A 201 -7.92 -7.48 -4.45
CA ASN A 201 -9.00 -6.91 -5.25
C ASN A 201 -9.22 -5.45 -4.89
N LEU A 202 -9.46 -4.62 -5.90
CA LEU A 202 -9.66 -3.16 -5.74
C LEU A 202 -11.13 -2.75 -5.85
N VAL A 203 -11.97 -3.67 -6.33
CA VAL A 203 -13.41 -3.47 -6.40
C VAL A 203 -14.00 -4.04 -5.10
N PRO A 204 -14.82 -3.28 -4.36
CA PRO A 204 -15.60 -3.85 -3.28
C PRO A 204 -16.44 -4.97 -3.87
N SER A 205 -16.23 -6.21 -3.42
CA SER A 205 -17.10 -7.31 -3.80
C SER A 205 -18.53 -6.89 -3.45
N LYS A 206 -19.43 -6.84 -4.46
CA LYS A 206 -20.86 -6.93 -4.17
C LYS A 206 -20.99 -8.18 -3.30
N LYS A 207 -21.53 -8.04 -2.08
CA LYS A 207 -21.83 -9.20 -1.23
C LYS A 207 -22.46 -10.28 -2.11
N PRO A 208 -22.14 -11.57 -1.93
CA PRO A 208 -22.91 -12.60 -2.60
C PRO A 208 -24.37 -12.40 -2.16
N THR A 209 -25.22 -11.98 -3.09
CA THR A 209 -26.65 -12.02 -2.86
C THR A 209 -26.97 -13.49 -2.67
N CYS A 210 -27.39 -13.87 -1.46
CA CYS A 210 -27.90 -15.20 -1.21
C CYS A 210 -28.99 -15.47 -2.25
N ILE A 211 -28.75 -16.42 -3.15
CA ILE A 211 -29.84 -17.07 -3.85
C ILE A 211 -30.45 -17.98 -2.79
N SER A 212 -31.39 -17.44 -2.03
CA SER A 212 -32.39 -18.22 -1.32
C SER A 212 -33.66 -18.15 -2.16
N ASP A 213 -33.86 -19.22 -2.93
CA ASP A 213 -35.13 -19.89 -3.17
C ASP A 213 -36.31 -19.01 -3.61
N LYS A 214 -36.40 -18.81 -4.93
CA LYS A 214 -37.70 -18.73 -5.60
C LYS A 214 -38.01 -20.09 -6.21
N GLU A 215 -38.48 -21.04 -5.40
CA GLU A 215 -39.28 -22.19 -5.84
C GLU A 215 -39.89 -22.90 -4.63
N ASN A 216 -41.08 -22.43 -4.20
CA ASN A 216 -42.23 -23.32 -3.96
C ASN A 216 -43.48 -22.51 -3.58
N LEU A 217 -44.39 -22.37 -4.54
CA LEU A 217 -45.81 -22.18 -4.29
C LEU A 217 -46.41 -23.57 -4.04
N ASN A 218 -46.81 -23.87 -2.81
CA ASN A 218 -48.16 -24.30 -2.45
C ASN A 218 -48.27 -24.89 -1.03
N ALA A 219 -49.43 -24.60 -0.44
CA ALA A 219 -50.12 -25.29 0.66
C ALA A 219 -49.79 -24.90 2.13
N SER A 220 -50.54 -23.89 2.58
CA SER A 220 -51.56 -23.97 3.64
C SER A 220 -51.21 -24.08 5.14
N THR A 221 -51.77 -23.09 5.84
CA THR A 221 -52.46 -23.11 7.15
C THR A 221 -51.70 -22.88 8.47
N ASN A 222 -52.01 -21.71 9.04
CA ASN A 222 -52.48 -21.42 10.41
C ASN A 222 -51.52 -20.94 11.52
N GLN A 223 -51.91 -19.75 12.01
CA GLN A 223 -51.87 -19.19 13.37
C GLN A 223 -50.65 -18.37 13.83
N ALA A 224 -50.99 -17.20 14.39
CA ALA A 224 -50.17 -16.19 15.06
C ALA A 224 -50.57 -16.14 16.55
N PRO A 225 -50.08 -15.19 17.39
CA PRO A 225 -48.72 -14.68 17.58
C PRO A 225 -48.29 -14.73 19.07
N VAL A 226 -46.99 -14.78 19.39
CA VAL A 226 -46.50 -14.40 20.74
C VAL A 226 -45.10 -13.77 20.68
N GLU A 227 -44.99 -12.56 21.20
CA GLU A 227 -43.78 -11.86 21.68
C GLU A 227 -44.11 -11.39 23.13
N PRO A 228 -43.19 -10.86 23.97
CA PRO A 228 -41.74 -10.66 23.81
C PRO A 228 -40.91 -11.04 25.07
N ALA A 229 -39.57 -11.01 25.01
CA ALA A 229 -38.73 -10.77 26.20
C ALA A 229 -37.31 -10.29 25.87
N ILE A 230 -36.92 -9.23 26.57
CA ILE A 230 -35.65 -8.50 26.52
C ILE A 230 -34.64 -9.17 27.47
N ALA A 231 -33.37 -9.28 27.06
CA ALA A 231 -32.25 -9.36 27.99
C ALA A 231 -31.00 -8.70 27.38
N LYS A 232 -30.57 -7.59 28.00
CA LYS A 232 -29.28 -6.93 27.79
C LYS A 232 -28.20 -7.70 28.56
N ALA A 233 -27.03 -7.88 27.96
CA ALA A 233 -25.80 -8.21 28.67
C ALA A 233 -24.64 -7.41 28.07
N GLU A 234 -23.91 -6.74 28.96
CA GLU A 234 -22.73 -5.89 28.72
C GLU A 234 -21.48 -6.71 28.38
N ALA A 235 -20.55 -6.12 27.61
CA ALA A 235 -19.11 -6.21 27.85
C ALA A 235 -18.35 -5.29 26.89
N GLN A 236 -17.76 -4.20 27.40
CA GLN A 236 -16.69 -3.46 26.73
C GLN A 236 -15.34 -4.13 27.06
N PRO A 237 -14.42 -4.34 26.09
CA PRO A 237 -13.02 -4.57 26.38
C PRO A 237 -12.22 -3.25 26.36
N PRO A 238 -11.05 -3.19 27.03
CA PRO A 238 -10.38 -1.94 27.34
C PRO A 238 -9.68 -1.35 26.12
N VAL A 239 -9.76 -0.02 26.01
CA VAL A 239 -8.93 0.81 25.14
C VAL A 239 -7.56 0.98 25.81
N ASP A 240 -6.54 0.33 25.27
CA ASP A 240 -5.15 0.72 25.51
C ASP A 240 -4.88 2.01 24.74
N GLU A 241 -5.02 3.15 25.42
CA GLU A 241 -4.49 4.44 24.96
C GLU A 241 -2.95 4.37 24.95
N PHE A 242 -2.36 4.26 23.77
CA PHE A 242 -0.96 4.60 23.55
C PHE A 242 -0.91 5.97 22.86
N ASP A 243 -0.42 6.96 23.60
CA ASP A 243 -0.23 8.34 23.15
C ASP A 243 0.76 8.41 21.98
N ASP A 244 0.31 8.94 20.85
CA ASP A 244 1.13 9.22 19.66
C ASP A 244 2.26 10.24 19.92
N ASP A 245 2.28 10.88 21.10
CA ASP A 245 3.28 11.85 21.53
C ASP A 245 4.68 11.23 21.73
N ASP A 246 4.76 9.96 22.16
CA ASP A 246 6.05 9.27 22.35
C ASP A 246 6.79 9.05 21.03
N ALA A 247 6.05 8.82 19.94
CA ALA A 247 6.63 8.65 18.61
C ALA A 247 7.16 9.97 18.04
N ILE A 248 6.50 11.09 18.37
CA ILE A 248 6.95 12.44 18.00
C ILE A 248 8.18 12.82 18.83
N GLN A 249 8.15 12.55 20.14
CA GLN A 249 9.28 12.80 21.04
C GLN A 249 10.55 12.05 20.61
N ALA A 250 10.41 10.78 20.21
CA ALA A 250 11.53 9.98 19.70
C ALA A 250 12.12 10.52 18.38
N LEU A 251 11.33 11.21 17.55
CA LEU A 251 11.81 11.85 16.32
C LEU A 251 12.54 13.15 16.63
N VAL A 252 12.02 13.96 17.57
CA VAL A 252 12.64 15.22 18.01
C VAL A 252 13.99 14.96 18.69
N GLU A 253 14.09 13.93 19.54
CA GLU A 253 15.35 13.55 20.20
C GLU A 253 16.40 13.02 19.21
N ALA A 254 15.97 12.33 18.16
CA ALA A 254 16.88 11.87 17.11
C ALA A 254 17.43 13.03 16.26
N GLU A 255 16.65 14.09 16.08
CA GLU A 255 17.05 15.30 15.36
C GLU A 255 18.04 16.14 16.19
N ALA A 256 17.80 16.26 17.50
CA ALA A 256 18.68 16.96 18.44
C ALA A 256 20.08 16.32 18.55
N ARG A 257 20.20 14.99 18.40
CA ARG A 257 21.50 14.29 18.42
C ARG A 257 22.28 14.36 17.11
N SER A 258 21.73 14.98 16.06
CA SER A 258 22.35 15.02 14.72
C SER A 258 22.93 16.37 14.30
N SER A 259 22.87 17.39 15.17
CA SER A 259 23.50 18.69 14.89
C SER A 259 25.00 18.64 15.21
N PRO A 260 25.90 18.94 14.26
CA PRO A 260 27.32 19.04 14.53
C PRO A 260 27.64 20.35 15.27
N VAL A 261 28.45 20.26 16.32
CA VAL A 261 29.32 21.36 16.80
C VAL A 261 30.51 21.46 15.86
#